data_AF-A0A0C2MZJ4-F1
#
_entry.id   AF-A0A0C2MZJ4-F1
#
_cell.length_a   1.000
_cell.length_b   1.000
_cell.length_c   1.000
_cell.angle_alpha   90.00
_cell.angle_beta   90.00
_cell.angle_gamma   90.00
#
_symmetry.space_group_name_H-M   'P 1'
#
loop_
_entity.id
_entity.type
_entity.pdbx_description
1 polymer ?
#
loop_
_entity_poly.entity_id
_entity_poly.type
_entity_poly.pdbx_seq_one_letter_code
_entity_poly.pdbx_strand_id
1 'polypeptide(L)'
;MVSSLCSVFRRGLGWFSNDYQLLNEETAVSDSRSIDEILDSDLLFSEQSNEPFWTFIEKGRRYEKSGRYKQAGETYVYSAAYCYRESSAIAAIYQHAIECFLRVKDSQADIALTYASGIFVMNSVPEKAIELCFIYGHKFNRAFSHESRDSCYQKGDSLRHRYNLHHACVMAIFDESQYNGDLTKANADYSKVN
;
A
#
# COMPACT_ATOMS: atom_id res chain seq x y z
N MET A 1 -19.81 22.64 16.73
CA MET A 1 -20.15 22.68 15.28
C MET A 1 -19.04 21.98 14.51
N VAL A 2 -19.04 20.65 14.54
CA VAL A 2 -18.05 19.79 13.86
C VAL A 2 -18.87 18.84 12.98
N SER A 3 -19.33 19.31 11.82
CA SER A 3 -20.16 18.45 10.94
C SER A 3 -20.06 18.75 9.44
N SER A 4 -19.04 19.49 8.99
CA SER A 4 -18.97 19.89 7.57
C SER A 4 -17.80 19.28 6.79
N LEU A 5 -16.73 18.85 7.46
CA LEU A 5 -15.46 18.52 6.80
C LEU A 5 -15.35 17.07 6.26
N CYS A 6 -16.11 16.11 6.80
CA CYS A 6 -16.22 14.78 6.17
C CYS A 6 -17.01 14.77 4.85
N SER A 7 -17.66 15.88 4.47
CA SER A 7 -18.61 15.89 3.35
C SER A 7 -17.98 16.11 1.99
N VAL A 8 -16.77 16.68 1.92
CA VAL A 8 -16.11 17.00 0.64
C VAL A 8 -15.24 15.83 0.16
N PHE A 9 -14.55 15.12 1.06
CA PHE A 9 -13.88 13.85 0.73
C PHE A 9 -14.88 12.74 0.33
N ARG A 10 -16.10 12.75 0.89
CA ARG A 10 -17.20 11.88 0.46
C ARG A 10 -17.74 12.19 -0.95
N ARG A 11 -17.44 13.34 -1.54
CA ARG A 11 -18.00 13.71 -2.86
C ARG A 11 -17.14 13.26 -4.04
N GLY A 12 -15.83 13.05 -3.85
CA GLY A 12 -14.98 12.40 -4.87
C GLY A 12 -14.91 10.87 -4.75
N LEU A 13 -15.07 10.34 -3.53
CA LEU A 13 -14.91 8.92 -3.20
C LEU A 13 -16.06 8.43 -2.30
N GLY A 14 -17.30 8.82 -2.58
CA GLY A 14 -18.48 8.36 -1.82
C GLY A 14 -18.71 6.84 -1.85
N TRP A 15 -18.00 6.13 -2.75
CA TRP A 15 -18.15 4.69 -3.01
C TRP A 15 -17.06 3.86 -2.30
N PHE A 16 -16.12 4.51 -1.59
CA PHE A 16 -15.04 3.87 -0.83
C PHE A 16 -15.49 3.31 0.52
N SER A 17 -16.69 3.63 1.01
CA SER A 17 -17.02 3.54 2.45
C SER A 17 -17.05 2.12 3.04
N ASN A 18 -17.55 1.10 2.35
CA ASN A 18 -17.79 -0.20 3.01
C ASN A 18 -16.58 -1.13 2.98
N ASP A 19 -15.89 -1.27 1.85
CA ASP A 19 -14.75 -2.18 1.75
C ASP A 19 -13.47 -1.58 2.36
N TYR A 20 -13.34 -0.25 2.39
CA TYR A 20 -12.22 0.46 3.00
C TYR A 20 -12.28 0.50 4.53
N GLN A 21 -13.49 0.59 5.11
CA GLN A 21 -13.67 0.57 6.58
C GLN A 21 -13.10 -0.71 7.20
N LEU A 22 -13.27 -1.84 6.53
CA LEU A 22 -12.77 -3.15 6.99
C LEU A 22 -11.25 -3.29 6.92
N LEU A 23 -10.54 -2.47 6.14
CA LEU A 23 -9.07 -2.48 6.08
C LEU A 23 -8.41 -1.50 7.07
N ASN A 24 -9.20 -0.64 7.72
CA ASN A 24 -8.73 0.49 8.53
C ASN A 24 -9.19 0.48 10.00
N GLU A 25 -9.85 -0.58 10.48
CA GLU A 25 -10.36 -0.63 11.85
C GLU A 25 -9.26 -0.67 12.95
N GLU A 26 -7.97 -0.83 12.60
CA GLU A 26 -6.89 -1.00 13.60
C GLU A 26 -5.72 0.01 13.56
N THR A 27 -5.65 0.95 12.61
CA THR A 27 -4.48 1.85 12.52
C THR A 27 -4.70 3.16 13.30
N ALA A 28 -4.52 3.11 14.62
CA ALA A 28 -4.37 4.30 15.46
C ALA A 28 -2.92 4.43 15.93
N VAL A 29 -2.05 5.08 15.16
CA VAL A 29 -0.68 5.42 15.60
C VAL A 29 -0.29 6.85 15.19
N SER A 30 0.44 7.47 16.12
CA SER A 30 0.71 8.88 16.37
C SER A 30 1.75 9.59 15.49
N ASP A 31 1.60 10.92 15.45
CA ASP A 31 2.62 12.00 15.32
C ASP A 31 3.40 12.19 14.01
N SER A 32 3.01 11.52 12.93
CA SER A 32 3.41 11.89 11.56
C SER A 32 2.21 12.45 10.80
N ARG A 33 2.42 13.50 10.00
CA ARG A 33 1.42 14.05 9.05
C ARG A 33 0.75 12.87 8.33
N SER A 34 -0.53 12.59 8.63
CA SER A 34 -1.18 11.39 8.11
C SER A 34 -1.34 11.51 6.59
N ILE A 35 -1.47 10.38 5.87
CA ILE A 35 -1.81 10.46 4.44
C ILE A 35 -3.14 11.22 4.27
N ASP A 36 -4.08 11.05 5.19
CA ASP A 36 -5.31 11.84 5.20
C ASP A 36 -5.02 13.35 5.31
N GLU A 37 -4.07 13.78 6.14
CA GLU A 37 -3.62 15.18 6.18
C GLU A 37 -2.89 15.63 4.92
N ILE A 38 -2.16 14.77 4.21
CA ILE A 38 -1.56 15.09 2.90
C ILE A 38 -2.65 15.30 1.85
N LEU A 39 -3.70 14.47 1.90
CA LEU A 39 -4.84 14.56 1.01
C LEU A 39 -5.76 15.76 1.40
N ASP A 40 -5.88 16.08 2.69
CA ASP A 40 -6.69 17.18 3.23
C ASP A 40 -5.99 18.54 3.18
N SER A 41 -4.66 18.62 3.33
CA SER A 41 -3.91 19.89 3.30
C SER A 41 -4.02 20.62 1.97
N ASP A 42 -4.49 19.91 0.94
CA ASP A 42 -4.53 20.35 -0.45
C ASP A 42 -5.90 20.85 -0.92
N LEU A 43 -6.83 21.10 0.01
CA LEU A 43 -7.87 22.14 -0.18
C LEU A 43 -7.27 23.56 -0.38
N LEU A 44 -5.94 23.72 -0.21
CA LEU A 44 -5.16 24.89 -0.60
C LEU A 44 -4.47 24.78 -1.98
N PHE A 45 -4.48 23.61 -2.63
CA PHE A 45 -3.97 23.41 -3.99
C PHE A 45 -5.07 23.12 -5.02
N SER A 46 -6.31 22.95 -4.56
CA SER A 46 -7.49 22.91 -5.43
C SER A 46 -7.76 24.30 -6.00
N GLU A 47 -7.13 24.61 -7.13
CA GLU A 47 -7.81 25.22 -8.28
C GLU A 47 -6.95 25.33 -9.55
N GLN A 48 -5.63 25.07 -9.56
CA GLN A 48 -4.83 25.58 -10.71
C GLN A 48 -3.50 24.92 -11.10
N SER A 49 -3.19 23.66 -10.76
CA SER A 49 -2.05 23.01 -11.45
C SER A 49 -2.52 22.37 -12.77
N ASN A 50 -2.37 23.08 -13.89
CA ASN A 50 -2.43 22.52 -15.24
C ASN A 50 -1.29 21.51 -15.53
N GLU A 51 -0.56 21.06 -14.51
CA GLU A 51 0.57 20.16 -14.69
C GLU A 51 0.06 18.76 -15.06
N PRO A 52 0.54 18.18 -16.17
CA PRO A 52 0.16 16.83 -16.57
C PRO A 52 0.51 15.85 -15.45
N PHE A 53 -0.36 14.88 -15.14
CA PHE A 53 -0.12 13.81 -14.17
C PHE A 53 1.30 13.23 -14.17
N TRP A 54 1.93 13.06 -15.35
CA TRP A 54 3.29 12.55 -15.50
C TRP A 54 4.38 13.40 -14.85
N THR A 55 4.13 14.70 -14.65
CA THR A 55 5.06 15.63 -13.97
C THR A 55 5.28 15.22 -12.52
N PHE A 56 4.22 14.84 -11.80
CA PHE A 56 4.32 14.40 -10.41
C PHE A 56 5.05 13.06 -10.30
N ILE A 57 4.79 12.12 -11.22
CA ILE A 57 5.52 10.86 -11.28
C ILE A 57 7.02 11.09 -11.51
N GLU A 58 7.38 11.97 -12.45
CA GLU A 58 8.78 12.29 -12.71
C GLU A 58 9.44 13.03 -11.54
N LYS A 59 8.69 13.90 -10.86
CA LYS A 59 9.14 14.56 -9.62
C LYS A 59 9.42 13.52 -8.52
N GLY A 60 8.52 12.56 -8.31
CA GLY A 60 8.73 11.44 -7.39
C GLY A 60 10.00 10.66 -7.70
N ARG A 61 10.23 10.32 -8.98
CA ARG A 61 11.46 9.64 -9.44
C ARG A 61 12.73 10.44 -9.18
N ARG A 62 12.68 11.76 -9.36
CA ARG A 62 13.83 12.64 -9.05
C ARG A 62 14.14 12.65 -7.55
N TYR A 63 13.11 12.67 -6.70
CA TYR A 63 13.30 12.52 -5.25
C TYR A 63 13.91 11.16 -4.90
N GLU A 64 13.43 10.08 -5.52
CA GLU A 64 13.98 8.74 -5.31
C GLU A 64 15.47 8.66 -5.70
N LYS A 65 15.82 9.16 -6.90
CA LYS A 65 17.22 9.21 -7.39
C LYS A 65 18.14 10.05 -6.51
N SER A 66 17.61 11.03 -5.79
CA SER A 66 18.37 11.87 -4.85
C SER A 66 18.35 11.33 -3.41
N GLY A 67 17.81 10.14 -3.17
CA GLY A 67 17.72 9.52 -1.85
C GLY A 67 16.66 10.14 -0.93
N ARG A 68 15.81 11.02 -1.47
CA ARG A 68 14.73 11.72 -0.76
C ARG A 68 13.45 10.89 -0.73
N TYR A 69 13.55 9.69 -0.15
CA TYR A 69 12.49 8.68 -0.25
C TYR A 69 11.17 9.11 0.40
N LYS A 70 11.17 9.81 1.54
CA LYS A 70 9.92 10.30 2.15
C LYS A 70 9.15 11.22 1.21
N GLN A 71 9.82 12.24 0.65
CA GLN A 71 9.18 13.14 -0.31
C GLN A 71 8.78 12.44 -1.62
N ALA A 72 9.54 11.43 -2.05
CA ALA A 72 9.16 10.60 -3.19
C ALA A 72 7.85 9.85 -2.92
N GLY A 73 7.73 9.20 -1.75
CA GLY A 73 6.53 8.49 -1.33
C GLY A 73 5.30 9.39 -1.26
N GLU A 74 5.42 10.56 -0.60
CA GLU A 74 4.35 11.56 -0.51
C GLU A 74 3.93 12.04 -1.90
N THR A 75 4.90 12.29 -2.80
CA THR A 75 4.61 12.71 -4.18
C THR A 75 3.90 11.61 -4.98
N TYR A 76 4.24 10.34 -4.77
CA TYR A 76 3.56 9.22 -5.43
C TYR A 76 2.13 9.04 -4.90
N VAL A 77 1.92 9.09 -3.58
CA VAL A 77 0.57 9.07 -2.98
C VAL A 77 -0.30 10.18 -3.57
N TYR A 78 0.24 11.39 -3.60
CA TYR A 78 -0.42 12.52 -4.23
C TYR A 78 -0.74 12.24 -5.70
N SER A 79 0.24 11.78 -6.48
CA SER A 79 0.04 11.46 -7.91
C SER A 79 -1.09 10.44 -8.12
N ALA A 80 -1.18 9.42 -7.26
CA ALA A 80 -2.18 8.37 -7.35
C ALA A 80 -3.59 8.91 -7.04
N ALA A 81 -3.73 9.75 -6.01
CA ALA A 81 -5.01 10.33 -5.62
C ALA A 81 -5.65 11.22 -6.70
N TYR A 82 -4.83 11.88 -7.52
CA TYR A 82 -5.30 12.76 -8.61
C TYR A 82 -5.30 12.07 -9.99
N CYS A 83 -5.04 10.77 -10.03
CA CYS A 83 -5.00 10.02 -11.28
C CYS A 83 -6.41 9.53 -11.67
N TYR A 84 -6.93 9.99 -12.82
CA TYR A 84 -8.17 9.46 -13.42
C TYR A 84 -7.91 8.28 -14.39
N ARG A 85 -6.79 7.57 -14.25
CA ARG A 85 -6.39 6.49 -15.18
C ARG A 85 -6.91 5.13 -14.73
N GLU A 86 -6.61 4.12 -15.54
CA GLU A 86 -6.84 2.71 -15.23
C GLU A 86 -6.30 2.34 -13.85
N SER A 87 -7.09 1.56 -13.13
CA SER A 87 -6.86 1.13 -11.76
C SER A 87 -5.50 0.45 -11.53
N SER A 88 -5.03 -0.34 -12.50
CA SER A 88 -3.72 -1.00 -12.42
C SER A 88 -2.57 0.00 -12.35
N ALA A 89 -2.66 1.11 -13.08
CA ALA A 89 -1.66 2.18 -13.05
C ALA A 89 -1.69 2.89 -11.68
N ILE A 90 -2.88 3.17 -11.13
CA ILE A 90 -3.01 3.80 -9.81
C ILE A 90 -2.40 2.91 -8.72
N ALA A 91 -2.70 1.61 -8.73
CA ALA A 91 -2.14 0.66 -7.78
C ALA A 91 -0.61 0.57 -7.87
N ALA A 92 -0.04 0.63 -9.08
CA ALA A 92 1.41 0.64 -9.27
C ALA A 92 2.09 1.89 -8.68
N ILE A 93 1.43 3.05 -8.75
CA ILE A 93 1.95 4.29 -8.15
C ILE A 93 1.95 4.18 -6.62
N TYR A 94 0.89 3.65 -6.02
CA TYR A 94 0.89 3.39 -4.58
C TYR A 94 1.99 2.39 -4.19
N GLN A 95 2.24 1.35 -5.00
CA GLN A 95 3.36 0.43 -4.74
C GLN A 95 4.72 1.14 -4.73
N HIS A 96 4.96 2.09 -5.65
CA HIS A 96 6.15 2.93 -5.60
C HIS A 96 6.23 3.76 -4.31
N ALA A 97 5.11 4.28 -3.82
CA ALA A 97 5.07 4.97 -2.54
C ALA A 97 5.43 4.06 -1.37
N ILE A 98 4.86 2.84 -1.33
CA ILE A 98 5.15 1.84 -0.29
C ILE A 98 6.65 1.55 -0.25
N GLU A 99 7.28 1.27 -1.40
CA GLU A 99 8.74 1.03 -1.46
C GLU A 99 9.56 2.19 -0.91
N CYS A 100 9.15 3.42 -1.21
CA CYS A 100 9.83 4.62 -0.69
C CYS A 100 9.69 4.71 0.84
N PHE A 101 8.48 4.51 1.38
CA PHE A 101 8.23 4.56 2.82
C PHE A 101 8.89 3.41 3.58
N LEU A 102 8.95 2.21 3.01
CA LEU A 102 9.68 1.08 3.58
C LEU A 102 11.17 1.40 3.80
N ARG A 103 11.81 2.10 2.84
CA ARG A 103 13.24 2.46 2.94
C ARG A 103 13.54 3.41 4.09
N VAL A 104 12.60 4.29 4.42
CA VAL A 104 12.73 5.26 5.53
C VAL A 104 12.03 4.81 6.80
N LYS A 105 11.49 3.57 6.81
CA LYS A 105 10.74 3.00 7.93
C LYS A 105 9.57 3.91 8.38
N ASP A 106 8.86 4.49 7.41
CA ASP A 106 7.71 5.35 7.66
C ASP A 106 6.40 4.52 7.67
N SER A 107 5.57 4.73 8.69
CA SER A 107 4.29 4.04 8.90
C SER A 107 3.30 4.27 7.76
N GLN A 108 3.47 5.35 6.98
CA GLN A 108 2.68 5.63 5.78
C GLN A 108 2.74 4.51 4.73
N ALA A 109 3.72 3.61 4.81
CA ALA A 109 3.78 2.41 3.98
C ALA A 109 2.53 1.53 4.13
N ASP A 110 2.01 1.34 5.35
CA ASP A 110 0.84 0.47 5.58
C ASP A 110 -0.43 1.12 5.04
N ILE A 111 -0.56 2.43 5.22
CA ILE A 111 -1.69 3.19 4.68
C ILE A 111 -1.70 3.13 3.15
N ALA A 112 -0.55 3.34 2.50
CA ALA A 112 -0.42 3.22 1.04
C ALA A 112 -0.73 1.79 0.54
N LEU A 113 -0.38 0.75 1.32
CA LEU A 113 -0.75 -0.64 1.03
C LEU A 113 -2.26 -0.84 1.09
N THR A 114 -2.95 -0.26 2.07
CA THR A 114 -4.41 -0.31 2.15
C THR A 114 -5.05 0.29 0.91
N TYR A 115 -4.60 1.47 0.45
CA TYR A 115 -5.10 2.08 -0.78
C TYR A 115 -4.84 1.21 -2.02
N ALA A 116 -3.62 0.71 -2.19
CA ALA A 116 -3.25 -0.14 -3.32
C ALA A 116 -4.11 -1.41 -3.38
N SER A 117 -4.31 -2.07 -2.22
CA SER A 117 -5.12 -3.28 -2.10
C SER A 117 -6.59 -2.99 -2.39
N GLY A 118 -7.12 -1.88 -1.86
CA GLY A 118 -8.49 -1.43 -2.12
C GLY A 118 -8.77 -1.20 -3.61
N ILE A 119 -7.79 -0.67 -4.36
CA ILE A 119 -7.92 -0.52 -5.82
C ILE A 119 -8.13 -1.87 -6.50
N PHE A 120 -7.35 -2.90 -6.16
CA PHE A 120 -7.53 -4.23 -6.74
C PHE A 120 -8.88 -4.85 -6.38
N VAL A 121 -9.31 -4.70 -5.13
CA VAL A 121 -10.63 -5.16 -4.67
C VAL A 121 -11.76 -4.51 -5.47
N MET A 122 -11.75 -3.18 -5.61
CA MET A 122 -12.77 -2.44 -6.36
C MET A 122 -12.82 -2.84 -7.84
N ASN A 123 -11.71 -3.32 -8.40
CA ASN A 123 -11.63 -3.75 -9.79
C ASN A 123 -11.93 -5.24 -9.97
N SER A 124 -12.52 -5.88 -8.94
CA SER A 124 -12.89 -7.30 -8.97
C SER A 124 -11.70 -8.22 -9.23
N VAL A 125 -10.51 -7.84 -8.74
CA VAL A 125 -9.28 -8.66 -8.77
C VAL A 125 -8.75 -8.88 -7.35
N PRO A 126 -9.55 -9.48 -6.44
CA PRO A 126 -9.16 -9.65 -5.03
C PRO A 126 -7.90 -10.51 -4.84
N GLU A 127 -7.58 -11.41 -5.78
CA GLU A 127 -6.36 -12.23 -5.76
C GLU A 127 -5.11 -11.35 -5.76
N LYS A 128 -5.12 -10.24 -6.52
CA LYS A 128 -4.01 -9.29 -6.57
C LYS A 128 -3.90 -8.47 -5.28
N ALA A 129 -5.01 -8.11 -4.66
CA ALA A 129 -5.01 -7.47 -3.35
C ALA A 129 -4.39 -8.39 -2.28
N ILE A 130 -4.79 -9.66 -2.28
CA ILE A 130 -4.26 -10.68 -1.37
C ILE A 130 -2.75 -10.88 -1.59
N GLU A 131 -2.33 -11.08 -2.85
CA GLU A 131 -0.92 -11.22 -3.23
C GLU A 131 -0.10 -10.02 -2.71
N LEU A 132 -0.63 -8.81 -2.86
CA LEU A 132 0.00 -7.58 -2.41
C LEU A 132 0.22 -7.58 -0.89
N CYS A 133 -0.81 -7.92 -0.11
CA CYS A 133 -0.74 -8.03 1.34
C CYS A 133 0.35 -9.00 1.79
N PHE A 134 0.45 -10.19 1.17
CA PHE A 134 1.49 -11.16 1.52
C PHE A 134 2.89 -10.68 1.13
N ILE A 135 3.09 -10.22 -0.11
CA ILE A 135 4.40 -9.71 -0.58
C ILE A 135 4.91 -8.61 0.35
N TYR A 136 4.06 -7.64 0.67
CA TYR A 136 4.46 -6.53 1.51
C TYR A 136 4.58 -6.94 2.97
N GLY A 137 3.74 -7.85 3.50
CA GLY A 137 3.94 -8.41 4.84
C GLY A 137 5.35 -8.98 5.04
N HIS A 138 5.88 -9.71 4.04
CA HIS A 138 7.27 -10.18 4.07
C HIS A 138 8.30 -9.03 4.03
N LYS A 139 8.06 -7.98 3.25
CA LYS A 139 8.94 -6.81 3.20
C LYS A 139 8.90 -6.00 4.50
N PHE A 140 7.72 -5.82 5.10
CA PHE A 140 7.54 -5.18 6.40
C PHE A 140 8.30 -5.93 7.50
N ASN A 141 8.27 -7.27 7.51
CA ASN A 141 9.05 -8.08 8.46
C ASN A 141 10.56 -7.80 8.41
N ARG A 142 11.08 -7.38 7.26
CA ARG A 142 12.50 -7.02 7.10
C ARG A 142 12.81 -5.57 7.50
N ALA A 143 11.82 -4.68 7.47
CA ALA A 143 12.00 -3.24 7.66
C ALA A 143 11.49 -2.70 9.01
N PHE A 144 10.43 -3.30 9.58
CA PHE A 144 9.68 -2.87 10.76
C PHE A 144 9.59 -3.97 11.83
N SER A 145 8.87 -3.69 12.92
CA SER A 145 8.51 -4.67 13.95
C SER A 145 7.54 -5.73 13.43
N HIS A 146 7.40 -6.83 14.18
CA HIS A 146 6.50 -7.94 13.83
C HIS A 146 5.02 -7.52 13.70
N GLU A 147 4.59 -6.46 14.38
CA GLU A 147 3.20 -5.99 14.36
C GLU A 147 2.74 -5.53 12.97
N SER A 148 3.55 -4.76 12.24
CA SER A 148 3.20 -4.29 10.90
C SER A 148 3.11 -5.44 9.88
N ARG A 149 3.92 -6.48 10.06
CA ARG A 149 3.84 -7.71 9.26
C ARG A 149 2.51 -8.43 9.50
N ASP A 150 2.16 -8.64 10.76
CA ASP A 150 0.98 -9.43 11.13
C ASP A 150 -0.29 -8.75 10.62
N SER A 151 -0.36 -7.42 10.69
CA SER A 151 -1.46 -6.64 10.09
C SER A 151 -1.61 -6.91 8.59
N CYS A 152 -0.49 -6.93 7.84
CA CYS A 152 -0.53 -7.23 6.40
C CYS A 152 -1.08 -8.63 6.11
N TYR A 153 -0.62 -9.65 6.85
CA TYR A 153 -1.10 -11.01 6.66
C TYR A 153 -2.57 -11.18 7.06
N GLN A 154 -2.99 -10.55 8.16
CA GLN A 154 -4.39 -10.54 8.59
C GLN A 154 -5.31 -9.87 7.55
N LYS A 155 -4.88 -8.77 6.93
CA LYS A 155 -5.60 -8.14 5.79
C LYS A 155 -5.75 -9.12 4.62
N GLY A 156 -4.65 -9.80 4.24
CA GLY A 156 -4.66 -10.80 3.17
C GLY A 156 -5.59 -11.98 3.47
N ASP A 157 -5.56 -12.51 4.70
CA ASP A 157 -6.44 -13.61 5.12
C ASP A 157 -7.91 -13.19 5.20
N SER A 158 -8.19 -11.98 5.67
CA SER A 158 -9.55 -11.42 5.71
C SER A 158 -10.15 -11.30 4.31
N LEU A 159 -9.37 -10.81 3.34
CA LEU A 159 -9.77 -10.75 1.94
C LEU A 159 -10.00 -12.17 1.38
N ARG A 160 -9.08 -13.09 1.66
CA ARG A 160 -9.20 -14.49 1.24
C ARG A 160 -10.51 -15.13 1.73
N HIS A 161 -10.86 -14.93 3.00
CA HIS A 161 -12.10 -15.43 3.58
C HIS A 161 -13.33 -14.78 2.94
N ARG A 162 -13.30 -13.45 2.75
CA ARG A 162 -14.42 -12.72 2.15
C ARG A 162 -14.76 -13.20 0.74
N TYR A 163 -13.75 -13.43 -0.09
CA TYR A 163 -13.94 -13.84 -1.48
C TYR A 163 -13.95 -15.36 -1.67
N ASN A 164 -13.98 -16.14 -0.58
CA ASN A 164 -13.95 -17.60 -0.58
C ASN A 164 -12.82 -18.18 -1.46
N LEU A 165 -11.65 -17.55 -1.41
CA LEU A 165 -10.49 -17.96 -2.17
C LEU A 165 -9.70 -19.00 -1.37
N HIS A 166 -9.38 -20.13 -1.98
CA HIS A 166 -8.51 -21.10 -1.35
C HIS A 166 -7.08 -20.54 -1.27
N HIS A 167 -6.39 -20.83 -0.16
CA HIS A 167 -5.01 -20.40 0.03
C HIS A 167 -4.10 -21.13 -0.95
N ALA A 168 -3.69 -20.44 -2.00
CA ALA A 168 -2.48 -20.77 -2.73
C ALA A 168 -1.43 -19.77 -2.25
N CYS A 169 -0.55 -20.19 -1.34
CA CYS A 169 0.52 -19.32 -0.87
C CYS A 169 1.43 -19.00 -2.06
N VAL A 170 1.27 -17.81 -2.67
CA VAL A 170 2.15 -17.30 -3.75
C VAL A 170 3.58 -17.08 -3.23
N MET A 171 3.76 -17.12 -1.92
CA MET A 171 5.00 -16.93 -1.16
C MET A 171 6.05 -18.04 -1.29
N ALA A 172 6.10 -18.77 -2.41
CA ALA A 172 7.22 -19.59 -2.78
C ALA A 172 8.16 -18.87 -3.77
N ILE A 173 8.38 -17.56 -3.59
CA ILE A 173 9.56 -16.95 -4.21
C ILE A 173 10.76 -17.44 -3.41
N PHE A 174 11.38 -18.49 -3.94
CA PHE A 174 12.59 -19.08 -3.38
C PHE A 174 13.69 -18.03 -3.30
N ASP A 175 14.03 -17.61 -2.09
CA ASP A 175 15.14 -16.71 -1.81
C ASP A 175 16.36 -17.54 -1.42
N GLU A 176 17.19 -17.87 -2.41
CA GLU A 176 18.41 -18.68 -2.22
C GLU A 176 19.33 -18.11 -1.13
N SER A 177 19.33 -16.78 -0.97
CA SER A 177 20.17 -16.10 0.03
C SER A 177 19.79 -16.45 1.48
N GLN A 178 18.54 -16.86 1.74
CA GLN A 178 18.08 -17.28 3.08
C GLN A 178 18.60 -18.66 3.51
N TYR A 179 19.10 -19.43 2.54
CA TYR A 179 19.66 -20.74 2.77
C TYR A 179 21.18 -20.69 2.80
N ASN A 180 21.81 -19.68 2.18
CA ASN A 180 23.28 -19.51 2.18
C ASN A 180 24.02 -20.80 1.77
N GLY A 181 23.47 -21.53 0.80
CA GLY A 181 23.98 -22.84 0.36
C GLY A 181 23.57 -24.05 1.22
N ASP A 182 22.80 -23.87 2.29
CA ASP A 182 22.27 -24.96 3.12
C ASP A 182 21.09 -25.67 2.42
N LEU A 183 21.46 -26.63 1.56
CA LEU A 183 20.53 -27.49 0.84
C LEU A 183 19.69 -28.37 1.79
N THR A 184 20.19 -28.67 2.99
CA THR A 184 19.46 -29.50 3.96
C THR A 184 18.26 -28.75 4.50
N LYS A 185 18.48 -27.49 4.89
CA LYS A 185 17.41 -26.58 5.30
C LYS A 185 16.42 -26.31 4.17
N ALA A 186 16.91 -26.04 2.96
CA ALA A 186 16.07 -25.82 1.79
C ALA A 186 15.15 -27.02 1.49
N ASN A 187 15.68 -28.23 1.54
CA ASN A 187 14.92 -29.46 1.28
C ASN A 187 13.92 -29.77 2.41
N ALA A 188 14.31 -29.51 3.67
CA ALA A 188 13.42 -29.65 4.82
C ALA A 188 12.23 -28.69 4.75
N ASP A 189 12.44 -27.45 4.28
CA ASP A 189 11.36 -26.48 4.12
C ASP A 189 10.49 -26.81 2.90
N TYR A 190 11.08 -27.25 1.76
CA TYR A 190 10.34 -27.73 0.59
C TYR A 190 9.38 -28.89 0.91
N SER A 191 9.80 -29.82 1.77
CA SER A 191 9.03 -31.00 2.16
C SER A 191 7.87 -30.69 3.13
N LYS A 192 7.77 -29.48 3.68
CA LYS A 192 6.66 -29.05 4.55
C LYS A 192 5.51 -28.42 3.77
N VAL A 193 5.78 -28.00 2.54
CA VAL A 193 4.84 -27.25 1.69
C VAL A 193 4.27 -28.10 0.53
N ASN A 194 4.79 -29.32 0.33
CA ASN A 194 4.26 -30.36 -0.56
C ASN A 194 3.85 -31.59 0.24
#